data_AF-A0A7Y1ZHB1-F1
#
_entry.id   AF-A0A7Y1ZHB1-F1
#
_cell.length_a   1.000
_cell.length_b   1.000
_cell.length_c   1.000
_cell.angle_alpha   90.00
_cell.angle_beta   90.00
_cell.angle_gamma   90.00
#
_symmetry.space_group_name_H-M   'P 1'
#
loop_
_entity.id
_entity.type
_entity.pdbx_description
1 polymer ?
#
loop_
_entity_poly.entity_id
_entity_poly.type
_entity_poly.pdbx_seq_one_letter_code
_entity_poly.pdbx_strand_id
1 'polypeptide(L)' 'YFAIRDARTLKQVTEDTEEIAILAAARLGNTRLIDNVRLSLNPVSDWGMLASGH' A
#
# COMPACT_ATOMS: atom_id res chain seq x y z
N TYR A 1 -0.65 -2.60 13.07
CA TYR A 1 0.15 -1.53 12.43
C TYR A 1 -0.31 -1.40 10.99
N PHE A 2 -0.08 -0.23 10.41
CA PHE A 2 -0.34 0.05 9.01
C PHE A 2 0.89 0.79 8.45
N ALA A 3 1.36 0.41 7.27
CA ALA A 3 2.49 1.06 6.62
C ALA A 3 2.36 0.98 5.10
N ILE A 4 2.76 2.06 4.41
CA ILE A 4 2.92 2.10 2.96
C ILE A 4 4.41 2.17 2.68
N ARG A 5 4.92 1.26 1.85
CA ARG A 5 6.36 1.13 1.55
C ARG A 5 6.57 0.92 0.06
N ASP A 6 7.75 1.27 -0.41
CA ASP A 6 8.22 0.81 -1.72
C ASP A 6 8.17 -0.73 -1.76
N ALA A 7 7.48 -1.30 -2.75
CA ALA A 7 7.20 -2.74 -2.78
C ALA A 7 8.45 -3.60 -3.01
N ARG A 8 9.50 -3.03 -3.61
CA ARG A 8 10.75 -3.74 -3.94
C ARG A 8 11.74 -3.71 -2.80
N THR A 9 11.79 -2.60 -2.05
CA THR A 9 12.82 -2.34 -1.04
C THR A 9 12.29 -2.33 0.40
N LEU A 10 10.98 -2.24 0.59
CA LEU A 10 10.29 -2.00 1.87
C LEU A 10 10.75 -0.74 2.61
N LYS A 11 11.48 0.15 1.94
CA LYS A 11 11.87 1.46 2.46
C LYS A 11 10.71 2.44 2.34
N GLN A 12 10.92 3.65 2.85
CA GLN A 12 9.98 4.75 2.64
C GLN A 12 9.80 4.99 1.14
N VAL A 13 8.55 5.23 0.72
CA VAL A 13 8.21 5.59 -0.65
C VAL A 13 8.92 6.88 -1.03
N THR A 14 9.45 6.93 -2.24
CA THR A 14 10.05 8.12 -2.85
C THR A 14 9.35 8.45 -4.17
N GLU A 15 9.74 9.55 -4.81
CA GLU A 15 9.22 9.94 -6.14
C GLU A 15 9.59 8.92 -7.23
N ASP A 16 10.65 8.13 -7.02
CA ASP A 16 11.10 7.08 -7.94
C ASP A 16 10.39 5.73 -7.71
N THR A 17 9.52 5.61 -6.71
CA THR A 17 8.83 4.35 -6.42
C THR A 17 7.79 4.06 -7.50
N GLU A 18 7.96 2.93 -8.21
CA GLU A 18 7.03 2.48 -9.26
C GLU A 18 5.90 1.58 -8.73
N GLU A 19 6.11 0.92 -7.60
CA GLU A 19 5.14 0.00 -6.99
C GLU A 19 5.16 0.15 -5.46
N ILE A 20 3.99 0.25 -4.85
CA ILE A 20 3.84 0.35 -3.40
C ILE A 20 3.23 -0.92 -2.82
N ALA A 21 3.67 -1.27 -1.61
CA ALA A 21 3.05 -2.28 -0.77
C ALA A 21 2.32 -1.59 0.40
N ILE A 22 1.02 -1.89 0.53
CA ILE A 22 0.22 -1.55 1.71
C ILE A 22 0.29 -2.73 2.67
N LEU A 23 0.88 -2.52 3.84
CA LEU A 23 1.07 -3.53 4.87
C LEU A 23 0.13 -3.26 6.03
N ALA A 24 -0.63 -4.26 6.45
CA ALA A 24 -1.52 -4.16 7.60
C ALA A 24 -1.28 -5.32 8.56
N ALA A 25 -1.39 -5.04 9.85
CA ALA A 25 -1.60 -6.08 10.84
C ALA A 25 -2.58 -5.60 11.91
N ALA A 26 -3.55 -6.46 12.20
CA ALA A 26 -4.56 -6.23 13.21
C ALA A 26 -4.62 -7.43 14.17
N ARG A 27 -5.08 -7.20 15.40
CA ARG A 27 -5.37 -8.30 16.33
C ARG A 27 -6.83 -8.69 16.21
N LEU A 28 -7.09 -9.97 15.98
CA LEU A 28 -8.40 -10.60 16.12
C LEU A 28 -8.37 -11.42 17.42
N GLY A 29 -8.80 -10.81 18.51
CA GLY A 29 -8.58 -11.34 19.86
C GLY A 29 -7.08 -11.48 20.18
N ASN A 30 -6.66 -12.71 20.47
CA ASN A 30 -5.24 -13.02 20.73
C ASN A 30 -4.42 -13.27 19.47
N THR A 31 -5.08 -13.52 18.34
CA THR A 31 -4.43 -13.81 17.06
C THR A 31 -4.04 -12.50 16.38
N ARG A 32 -2.83 -12.44 15.84
CA ARG A 32 -2.36 -11.30 15.03
C ARG A 32 -2.44 -11.67 13.55
N LEU A 33 -3.38 -11.06 12.85
CA LEU A 33 -3.52 -11.19 11.41
C LEU A 33 -2.62 -10.18 10.71
N ILE A 34 -2.04 -10.59 9.59
CA ILE A 34 -1.18 -9.76 8.75
C ILE A 34 -1.68 -9.95 7.32
N ASP A 35 -1.76 -8.87 6.58
CA ASP A 35 -2.02 -8.93 5.14
C ASP A 35 -1.26 -7.81 4.41
N ASN A 36 -1.12 -7.97 3.09
CA ASN A 36 -0.57 -6.95 2.23
C ASN A 36 -1.19 -6.96 0.83
N VAL A 37 -1.25 -5.78 0.21
CA VAL A 37 -1.62 -5.60 -1.20
C VAL A 37 -0.53 -4.78 -1.89
N ARG A 38 -0.23 -5.11 -3.15
CA ARG A 38 0.69 -4.36 -4.00
C ARG A 38 -0.08 -3.63 -5.10
N LEU A 39 0.31 -2.39 -5.37
CA LEU A 39 -0.25 -1.55 -6.42
C LEU A 39 0.88 -0.92 -7.22
N SER A 40 0.81 -1.04 -8.55
CA SER A 40 1.69 -0.29 -9.46
C SER A 40 1.19 1.14 -9.58
N LEU A 41 2.08 2.12 -9.47
CA LEU A 41 1.77 3.52 -9.66
C LEU A 41 1.83 3.84 -11.15
N ASN A 42 0.68 4.06 -11.78
CA ASN A 42 0.61 4.56 -13.15
C ASN A 42 0.15 6.03 -13.13
N PRO A 43 1.04 7.01 -13.36
CA PRO A 43 0.71 8.43 -13.23
C PRO A 43 -0.42 8.93 -14.15
N VAL A 44 -0.78 8.17 -15.20
CA VAL A 44 -1.84 8.54 -16.16
C VAL A 44 -3.20 7.91 -15.82
N SER A 45 -3.26 6.88 -14.96
CA SER A 45 -4.49 6.10 -14.73
C SER A 45 -5.06 6.18 -13.31
N ASP A 46 -4.26 6.54 -12.30
CA ASP A 46 -4.66 6.37 -10.89
C ASP A 46 -5.48 7.53 -10.28
N TRP A 47 -5.59 8.67 -10.97
CA TRP A 47 -6.48 9.76 -10.53
C TRP A 47 -7.95 9.34 -10.50
N GLY A 48 -8.37 8.40 -11.35
CA GLY A 48 -9.74 7.87 -11.35
C GLY A 48 -10.08 7.06 -10.10
N MET A 49 -9.10 6.35 -9.54
CA MET A 49 -9.28 5.50 -8.34
C MET A 49 -9.31 6.32 -7.04
N LEU A 50 -8.60 7.45 -7.00
CA LEU A 50 -8.60 8.37 -5.84
C LEU A 50 -9.77 9.36 -5.85
N ALA A 51 -10.32 9.69 -7.02
CA ALA A 51 -11.41 10.64 -7.17
C ALA A 51 -12.80 10.02 -7.06
N SER A 52 -12.95 8.69 -7.19
CA SER A 52 -14.25 8.01 -7.19
C SER A 52 -14.78 7.67 -5.79
N GLY A 53 -14.47 8.49 -4.78
CA GLY A 53 -15.10 8.42 -3.46
C GLY A 53 -16.59 8.78 -3.55
N HIS A 54 -17.42 7.80 -3.88
CA HIS A 54 -18.87 7.78 -3.74
C HIS A 54 -19.28 6.66 -2.79
#